data_AF-A0A9B0GNT1-F1
#
_entry.id   AF-A0A9B0GNT1-F1
#
_cell.length_a   1.000
_cell.length_b   1.000
_cell.length_c   1.000
_cell.angle_alpha   90.00
_cell.angle_beta   90.00
_cell.angle_gamma   90.00
#
_symmetry.space_group_name_H-M   'P 1'
#
loop_
_entity.id
_entity.type
_entity.pdbx_description
1 polymer ?
#
loop_
_entity_poly.entity_id
_entity_poly.type
_entity_poly.pdbx_seq_one_letter_code
_entity_poly.pdbx_strand_id
1 'polypeptide(L)'
;MMKSQGLVSFKDVAVHFTQEEWQQLDPAQRTLYRDVMLENFSHLVSMGYLVSKPDVISKLEQGEDPWIIKRDIPNWIFPDENQEDGRQGK
;
A
#
# COMPACT_ATOMS: atom_id res chain seq x y z
N MET A 1 4.56 -29.40 27.91
CA MET A 1 5.52 -28.30 27.71
C MET A 1 5.03 -27.49 26.51
N MET A 2 4.28 -26.41 26.73
CA MET A 2 3.82 -25.55 25.65
C MET A 2 5.01 -24.70 25.23
N LYS A 3 5.63 -25.03 24.10
CA LYS A 3 6.64 -24.17 23.49
C LYS A 3 5.92 -22.86 23.14
N SER A 4 6.34 -21.76 23.74
CA SER A 4 6.01 -20.42 23.27
C SER A 4 6.63 -20.28 21.87
N GLN A 5 5.90 -20.70 20.83
CA GLN A 5 6.20 -20.29 19.47
C GLN A 5 6.09 -18.76 19.48
N GLY A 6 7.21 -18.07 19.29
CA GLY A 6 7.23 -16.62 19.19
C GLY A 6 6.17 -16.16 18.19
N LEU A 7 5.52 -15.04 18.46
CA LEU A 7 4.58 -14.42 17.54
C LEU A 7 5.35 -14.07 16.26
N VAL A 8 5.17 -14.86 15.20
CA VAL A 8 5.70 -14.57 13.88
C VAL A 8 4.84 -13.46 13.29
N SER A 9 5.46 -12.34 12.97
CA SER A 9 4.80 -11.20 12.35
C SER A 9 5.04 -11.20 10.84
N PHE A 10 4.22 -10.44 10.11
CA PHE A 10 4.42 -10.28 8.66
C PHE A 10 5.81 -9.71 8.34
N LYS A 11 6.40 -8.89 9.22
CA LYS A 11 7.74 -8.33 9.03
C LYS A 11 8.85 -9.38 9.05
N ASP A 12 8.64 -10.49 9.75
CA ASP A 12 9.64 -11.57 9.86
C ASP A 12 9.73 -12.40 8.57
N VAL A 13 8.69 -12.35 7.73
CA VAL A 13 8.59 -13.11 6.47
C VAL A 13 8.50 -12.23 5.23
N ALA A 14 8.39 -10.91 5.40
CA ALA A 14 8.30 -9.97 4.30
C ALA A 14 9.69 -9.64 3.74
N VAL A 15 9.76 -9.55 2.41
CA VAL A 15 10.92 -8.98 1.73
C VAL A 15 10.69 -7.48 1.62
N HIS A 16 11.72 -6.70 1.94
CA HIS A 16 11.69 -5.26 1.88
C HIS A 16 12.72 -4.80 0.86
N PHE A 17 12.24 -4.14 -0.19
CA PHE A 17 13.07 -3.41 -1.14
C PHE A 17 13.01 -1.93 -0.81
N THR A 18 14.11 -1.19 -0.91
CA THR A 18 14.02 0.27 -0.92
C THR A 18 13.29 0.76 -2.17
N GLN A 19 12.92 2.04 -2.21
CA GLN A 19 12.34 2.63 -3.42
C GLN A 19 13.29 2.52 -4.61
N GLU A 20 14.59 2.73 -4.39
CA GLU A 20 15.63 2.64 -5.42
C GLU A 20 15.78 1.21 -5.93
N GLU A 21 15.85 0.23 -5.03
CA GLU A 21 15.92 -1.19 -5.39
C GLU A 21 14.67 -1.63 -6.16
N TRP A 22 13.49 -1.17 -5.75
CA TRP A 22 12.22 -1.45 -6.43
C TRP A 22 12.20 -0.95 -7.88
N GLN A 23 12.80 0.23 -8.15
CA GLN A 23 12.90 0.76 -9.52
C GLN A 23 13.88 -0.02 -10.39
N GLN A 24 14.83 -0.74 -9.80
CA GLN A 24 15.75 -1.61 -10.53
C GLN A 24 15.15 -2.99 -10.84
N LEU A 25 14.02 -3.36 -10.23
CA LEU A 25 13.38 -4.64 -10.47
C LEU A 25 12.72 -4.67 -11.84
N ASP A 26 12.92 -5.76 -12.56
CA ASP A 26 12.19 -6.02 -13.80
C ASP A 26 10.72 -6.36 -13.52
N PRO A 27 9.83 -6.27 -14.53
CA PRO A 27 8.41 -6.56 -14.34
C PRO A 27 8.12 -7.95 -13.77
N ALA A 28 8.91 -8.98 -14.13
CA ALA A 28 8.70 -10.33 -13.63
C ALA A 28 9.09 -10.45 -12.14
N GLN A 29 10.15 -9.75 -11.72
CA GLN A 29 10.52 -9.65 -10.31
C GLN A 29 9.47 -8.92 -9.46
N ARG A 30 8.85 -7.86 -10.00
CA ARG A 30 7.77 -7.13 -9.31
C ARG A 30 6.51 -7.97 -9.18
N THR A 31 6.17 -8.75 -10.21
CA THR A 31 5.08 -9.73 -10.14
C THR A 31 5.38 -10.81 -9.10
N LEU A 32 6.59 -11.38 -9.12
CA LEU A 32 6.99 -12.39 -8.14
C LEU A 32 6.92 -11.85 -6.71
N TYR A 33 7.38 -10.61 -6.49
CA TYR A 33 7.25 -9.97 -5.19
C TYR A 33 5.80 -9.89 -4.72
N ARG A 34 4.89 -9.44 -5.59
CA ARG A 34 3.46 -9.36 -5.29
C ARG A 34 2.93 -10.72 -4.87
N ASP A 35 3.19 -11.75 -5.66
CA ASP A 35 2.67 -13.10 -5.41
C ASP A 35 3.19 -13.66 -4.08
N VAL A 36 4.51 -13.56 -3.85
CA VAL A 36 5.15 -14.05 -2.61
C VAL A 36 4.64 -13.29 -1.39
N MET A 37 4.47 -11.96 -1.46
CA MET A 37 3.98 -11.19 -0.30
C MET A 37 2.51 -11.51 0.02
N LEU A 38 1.67 -11.68 -1.00
CA LEU A 38 0.26 -12.07 -0.81
C LEU A 38 0.14 -13.49 -0.24
N GLU A 39 0.94 -14.43 -0.76
CA GLU A 39 1.02 -15.80 -0.28
C GLU A 39 1.50 -15.85 1.18
N ASN A 40 2.56 -15.11 1.53
CA ASN A 40 3.05 -15.02 2.90
C ASN A 40 1.99 -14.46 3.86
N PHE A 41 1.24 -13.43 3.46
CA PHE A 41 0.15 -12.91 4.28
C PHE A 41 -0.96 -13.95 4.46
N SER A 42 -1.36 -14.63 3.38
CA SER A 42 -2.36 -15.69 3.43
C SER A 42 -1.97 -16.82 4.37
N HIS A 43 -0.71 -17.28 4.31
CA HIS A 43 -0.18 -18.30 5.20
C HIS A 43 -0.24 -17.88 6.68
N LEU A 44 0.10 -16.64 7.01
CA LEU A 44 0.00 -16.16 8.39
C LEU A 44 -1.45 -16.17 8.89
N VAL A 45 -2.40 -15.73 8.06
CA VAL A 45 -3.83 -15.78 8.38
C VAL A 45 -4.30 -17.22 8.55
N SER A 46 -3.91 -18.13 7.66
CA SER A 46 -4.26 -19.56 7.73
C SER A 46 -3.66 -20.29 8.93
N MET A 47 -2.49 -19.86 9.41
CA MET A 47 -1.89 -20.38 10.65
C MET A 47 -2.59 -19.86 11.92
N GLY A 48 -3.62 -19.01 11.79
CA GLY A 48 -4.39 -18.48 12.90
C GLY A 48 -3.72 -17.29 13.61
N TYR A 49 -2.71 -16.67 12.99
CA TYR A 49 -2.14 -15.43 13.52
C TYR A 49 -3.12 -14.27 13.26
N LEU A 50 -3.45 -13.52 14.31
CA LEU A 50 -4.17 -12.26 14.21
C LEU A 50 -3.24 -11.19 13.62
N VAL A 51 -3.10 -11.19 12.30
CA VAL A 51 -2.30 -10.21 11.57
C VAL A 51 -3.21 -9.11 11.05
N SER A 52 -3.02 -7.89 11.56
CA SER A 52 -3.63 -6.69 10.97
C SER A 52 -3.14 -6.55 9.53
N LYS A 53 -4.06 -6.32 8.59
CA LYS A 53 -3.73 -6.21 7.16
C LYS A 53 -2.73 -5.07 6.91
N PRO A 54 -1.49 -5.36 6.48
CA PRO A 54 -0.50 -4.33 6.21
C PRO A 54 -0.89 -3.45 5.02
N ASP A 55 -0.52 -2.17 5.04
CA ASP A 55 -0.76 -1.25 3.91
C ASP A 55 -0.13 -1.77 2.61
N VAL A 56 1.05 -2.39 2.72
CA VAL A 56 1.74 -3.02 1.60
C VAL A 56 0.89 -4.12 0.96
N ILE A 57 0.23 -4.96 1.76
CA ILE A 57 -0.67 -6.02 1.27
C ILE A 57 -1.91 -5.42 0.60
N SER A 58 -2.51 -4.40 1.22
CA SER A 58 -3.68 -3.70 0.66
C SER A 58 -3.41 -3.14 -0.74
N LYS A 59 -2.23 -2.54 -0.95
CA LYS A 59 -1.80 -2.02 -2.26
C LYS A 59 -1.52 -3.14 -3.27
N LEU A 60 -0.80 -4.17 -2.84
CA LEU A 60 -0.47 -5.31 -3.71
C LEU A 60 -1.71 -6.06 -4.20
N GLU A 61 -2.75 -6.19 -3.38
CA GLU A 61 -4.04 -6.75 -3.84
C GLU A 61 -4.68 -5.91 -4.93
N GLN A 62 -4.62 -4.58 -4.81
CA GLN A 62 -5.13 -3.63 -5.82
C GLN A 62 -4.28 -3.58 -7.10
N GLY A 63 -3.14 -4.28 -7.12
CA GLY A 63 -2.17 -4.23 -8.21
C GLY A 63 -1.37 -2.92 -8.23
N GLU A 64 -1.39 -2.18 -7.13
CA GLU A 64 -0.61 -0.97 -6.93
C GLU A 64 0.80 -1.30 -6.42
N ASP A 65 1.75 -0.40 -6.69
CA ASP A 65 3.09 -0.55 -6.13
C ASP A 65 3.09 -0.34 -4.61
N PRO A 66 3.92 -1.09 -3.86
CA PRO A 66 4.02 -0.96 -2.42
C PRO A 66 4.39 0.46 -1.97
N TRP A 67 5.14 1.17 -2.82
CA TRP A 67 5.62 2.54 -2.62
C TRP A 67 4.70 3.64 -3.20
N ILE A 68 3.50 3.33 -3.72
CA ILE A 68 2.52 4.38 -4.05
C ILE A 68 2.10 5.06 -2.75
N ILE A 69 2.73 6.18 -2.45
CA ILE A 69 2.23 7.10 -1.43
C ILE A 69 1.00 7.71 -2.09
N LYS A 70 -0.20 7.52 -1.52
CA LYS A 70 -1.38 8.34 -1.85
C LYS A 70 -1.05 9.78 -1.47
N ARG A 71 -0.26 10.48 -2.29
CA ARG A 71 0.03 11.91 -2.11
C ARG A 71 -1.16 12.77 -2.56
N ASP A 72 -2.11 12.20 -3.29
CA ASP A 72 -3.19 12.97 -3.91
C ASP A 72 -4.56 12.33 -3.67
N ILE A 73 -5.04 12.42 -2.44
CA ILE A 73 -6.47 12.73 -2.22
C ILE A 73 -6.53 13.86 -1.19
N PRO A 74 -6.41 15.14 -1.60
CA PRO A 74 -7.12 16.19 -0.90
C PRO A 74 -8.60 15.85 -1.10
N ASN A 75 -9.29 15.53 -0.01
CA ASN A 75 -10.74 15.43 0.03
C ASN A 75 -11.33 16.66 -0.67
N TRP A 76 -11.93 16.45 -1.83
CA TRP A 76 -12.46 17.46 -2.73
C TRP A 76 -13.53 18.29 -2.00
N ILE A 77 -13.24 19.57 -1.70
CA ILE A 77 -14.30 20.58 -1.56
C ILE A 77 -13.91 21.75 -2.47
N PHE A 78 -14.57 21.80 -3.64
CA PHE A 78 -14.69 22.95 -4.55
C PHE A 78 -16.03 23.65 -4.22
N PRO A 79 -16.33 24.91 -4.67
CA PRO A 79 -15.66 25.68 -5.72
C PRO A 79 -15.27 27.12 -5.30
N ASP A 80 -14.37 27.73 -6.08
CA ASP A 80 -14.17 29.18 -6.09
C ASP A 80 -15.43 29.84 -6.71
N GLU A 81 -16.20 30.56 -5.88
CA GLU A 81 -17.28 31.44 -6.32
C GLU A 81 -16.78 32.88 -6.26
N ASN A 82 -16.13 33.33 -7.33
CA ASN A 82 -15.88 34.74 -7.57
C ASN A 82 -16.12 35.06 -9.05
N GLN A 83 -17.40 35.11 -9.43
CA GLN A 83 -17.82 35.71 -10.70
C GLN A 83 -18.81 36.85 -10.41
N GLU A 84 -18.29 38.06 -10.27
CA GLU A 84 -19.02 39.30 -10.55
C GLU A 84 -18.22 40.10 -11.59
N ASP A 85 -18.52 39.85 -12.87
CA ASP A 85 -18.26 40.79 -13.98
C ASP A 85 -19.58 41.55 -14.25
N GLY A 86 -19.52 42.89 -14.31
CA GLY A 86 -20.63 43.64 -14.91
C GLY A 86 -20.84 45.11 -14.50
N ARG A 87 -20.03 46.00 -15.06
CA ARG A 87 -20.38 47.36 -15.58
C ARG A 87 -21.28 48.32 -14.77
N GLN A 88 -20.75 49.52 -14.53
CA GLN A 88 -21.16 50.82 -15.10
C GLN A 88 -20.15 51.88 -14.58
N GLY A 89 -19.64 52.88 -15.30
CA GLY A 89 -20.10 53.54 -16.51
C GLY A 89 -20.45 55.00 -16.20
N LYS A 90 -19.48 55.91 -16.44
CA LYS A 90 -19.49 57.39 -16.35
C LYS A 90 -19.15 58.04 -15.01
#